data_AF-A0A2E9L7K6-F1
#
_entry.id   AF-A0A2E9L7K6-F1
#
_cell.length_a   1.000
_cell.length_b   1.000
_cell.length_c   1.000
_cell.angle_alpha   90.00
_cell.angle_beta   90.00
_cell.angle_gamma   90.00
#
_symmetry.space_group_name_H-M   'P 1'
#
loop_
_entity.id
_entity.type
_entity.pdbx_description
1 polymer ?
#
loop_
_entity_poly.entity_id
_entity_poly.type
_entity_poly.pdbx_seq_one_letter_code
_entity_poly.pdbx_strand_id
1 'polypeptide(L)'
;GGTGAAFGFKNLKAVTVKSTTKEKVRFASEASLKSAIKVQRQEMGLRRRSGDPFYAFGTSRGPIYASANGRMPTANYSSTNAMIPAFSELKVSGGQGGVVPATGTAVTITTKLDAHELSGEHWHESLPDAKQSACCAPCPIACEAADRPTIDGEKIRKRPIHLDRVDRPEYETLAMLGANLGLTSSLDVMDGNDACNRLGIDTISGGAALSIVCELAEHGWLPDNWSDHFHAPFDFGRYKQGDVVPWQFGIPELPPLALAMLANSQPGSKELFSVLGSGAVAFSEHVERVTGHPATKLTAHCKGLDLPAWDPRGKRGNAMAYMTANVGASHMRAGYKEPTGLPNASAVDLMEELIESQNSIVIRDSMILCAFAKGATPDEVMLDAWNAITGDDASWDDLMQRASLQWNLARKWNVEHWRRIGVEPMVADLLSWRLRKEPIPAGVAAGMVSFVDDDDEKACMAKYYALRGWKPDGTP
;
A
#
# COMPACT_ATOMS: atom_id res chain seq x y z
N GLY A 1 3.07 -9.46 -2.89
CA GLY A 1 3.29 -10.29 -1.69
C GLY A 1 3.03 -11.78 -1.90
N GLY A 2 1.98 -12.15 -2.64
CA GLY A 2 1.84 -13.48 -3.26
C GLY A 2 1.62 -14.69 -2.32
N THR A 3 1.42 -14.49 -1.01
CA THR A 3 1.27 -15.61 -0.05
C THR A 3 0.05 -16.49 -0.34
N GLY A 4 -1.07 -15.89 -0.78
CA GLY A 4 -2.26 -16.63 -1.23
C GLY A 4 -1.98 -17.53 -2.45
N ALA A 5 -1.17 -17.07 -3.40
CA ALA A 5 -0.74 -17.89 -4.54
C ALA A 5 0.15 -19.06 -4.09
N ALA A 6 1.02 -18.85 -3.10
CA ALA A 6 1.82 -19.94 -2.52
C ALA A 6 0.95 -21.01 -1.82
N PHE A 7 -0.16 -20.61 -1.18
CA PHE A 7 -1.16 -21.54 -0.64
C PHE A 7 -1.85 -22.33 -1.76
N GLY A 8 -2.33 -21.62 -2.79
CA GLY A 8 -2.96 -22.23 -3.96
C GLY A 8 -2.06 -23.22 -4.70
N PHE A 9 -0.78 -22.87 -4.90
CA PHE A 9 0.23 -23.75 -5.49
C PHE A 9 0.42 -25.06 -4.70
N LYS A 10 0.27 -25.00 -3.37
CA LYS A 10 0.34 -26.16 -2.48
C LYS A 10 -0.99 -26.92 -2.38
N ASN A 11 -2.00 -26.56 -3.17
CA ASN A 11 -3.37 -27.05 -3.06
C ASN A 11 -3.95 -26.91 -1.64
N LEU A 12 -3.53 -25.88 -0.90
CA LEU A 12 -3.97 -25.61 0.46
C LEU A 12 -5.06 -24.53 0.43
N LYS A 13 -6.32 -24.93 0.61
CA LYS A 13 -7.47 -24.00 0.56
C LYS A 13 -7.63 -23.17 1.83
N ALA A 14 -7.45 -23.78 3.00
CA ALA A 14 -7.65 -23.13 4.29
C ALA A 14 -6.90 -23.88 5.41
N VAL A 15 -6.65 -23.16 6.51
CA VAL A 15 -6.15 -23.73 7.77
C VAL A 15 -7.16 -23.38 8.86
N THR A 16 -7.70 -24.38 9.54
CA THR A 16 -8.65 -24.20 10.64
C THR A 16 -8.01 -24.58 11.96
N VAL A 17 -8.02 -23.67 12.94
CA VAL A 17 -7.49 -23.92 14.29
C VAL A 17 -8.61 -23.74 15.30
N LYS A 18 -8.83 -24.74 16.15
CA LYS A 18 -9.74 -24.67 17.31
C LYS A 18 -9.00 -25.20 18.53
N SER A 19 -8.78 -24.33 19.50
CA SER A 19 -8.25 -24.74 20.81
C SER A 19 -9.38 -24.77 21.83
N THR A 20 -9.45 -25.85 22.61
CA THR A 20 -10.32 -25.97 23.79
C THR A 20 -9.53 -25.96 25.09
N THR A 21 -8.20 -25.91 25.00
CA THR A 21 -7.29 -25.97 26.13
C THR A 21 -7.49 -24.71 26.98
N LYS A 22 -7.85 -24.92 28.25
CA LYS A 22 -7.93 -23.85 29.26
C LYS A 22 -6.56 -23.48 29.84
N GLU A 23 -5.50 -24.17 29.41
CA GLU A 23 -4.13 -23.85 29.82
C GLU A 23 -3.82 -22.42 29.39
N LYS A 24 -3.63 -21.56 30.39
CA LYS A 24 -3.19 -20.20 30.15
C LYS A 24 -1.80 -20.25 29.53
N VAL A 25 -1.57 -19.46 28.48
CA VAL A 25 -0.22 -19.14 28.04
C VAL A 25 0.59 -18.75 29.27
N ARG A 26 1.72 -19.42 29.48
CA ARG A 26 2.58 -19.17 30.64
C ARG A 26 3.39 -17.90 30.37
N PHE A 27 3.36 -17.00 31.34
CA PHE A 27 4.17 -15.78 31.33
C PHE A 27 5.14 -15.85 32.50
N ALA A 28 6.35 -15.30 32.34
CA ALA A 28 7.31 -15.24 33.44
C ALA A 28 6.79 -14.40 34.62
N SER A 29 6.10 -13.28 34.34
CA SER A 29 5.43 -12.46 35.34
C SER A 29 4.07 -11.96 34.85
N GLU A 30 2.98 -12.60 35.32
CA GLU A 30 1.63 -12.13 35.05
C GLU A 30 1.37 -10.70 35.60
N ALA A 31 1.97 -10.35 36.73
CA ALA A 31 1.76 -9.06 37.38
C ALA A 31 2.38 -7.92 36.55
N SER A 32 3.63 -8.10 36.10
CA SER A 32 4.32 -7.13 35.25
C SER A 32 3.60 -6.97 33.91
N LEU A 33 3.18 -8.08 33.29
CA LEU A 33 2.45 -8.04 32.02
C LEU A 33 1.12 -7.28 32.16
N LYS A 34 0.37 -7.51 33.25
CA LYS A 34 -0.87 -6.77 33.53
C LYS A 34 -0.61 -5.28 33.70
N SER A 35 0.53 -4.88 34.27
CA SER A 35 0.92 -3.47 34.41
C SER A 35 1.15 -2.83 33.03
N ALA A 36 1.94 -3.45 32.16
CA ALA A 36 2.20 -2.97 30.80
C ALA A 36 0.90 -2.83 29.98
N ILE A 37 0.03 -3.86 30.04
CA ILE A 37 -1.29 -3.84 29.37
C ILE A 37 -2.17 -2.71 29.91
N LYS A 38 -2.10 -2.43 31.23
CA LYS A 38 -2.89 -1.34 31.84
C LYS A 38 -2.47 0.02 31.28
N VAL A 39 -1.17 0.28 31.16
CA VAL A 39 -0.64 1.52 30.56
C VAL A 39 -1.14 1.66 29.13
N GLN A 40 -0.96 0.63 28.31
CA GLN A 40 -1.43 0.62 26.92
C GLN A 40 -2.94 0.92 26.82
N ARG A 41 -3.77 0.26 27.64
CA ARG A 41 -5.22 0.45 27.62
C ARG A 41 -5.65 1.84 28.09
N GLN A 42 -4.94 2.42 29.06
CA GLN A 42 -5.21 3.78 29.51
C GLN A 42 -4.96 4.77 28.38
N GLU A 43 -3.84 4.62 27.67
CA GLU A 43 -3.49 5.50 26.54
C GLU A 43 -4.47 5.35 25.36
N MET A 44 -4.84 4.13 24.98
CA MET A 44 -5.89 3.91 23.98
C MET A 44 -7.23 4.53 24.40
N GLY A 45 -7.58 4.45 25.69
CA GLY A 45 -8.78 5.05 26.23
C GLY A 45 -8.74 6.58 26.22
N LEU A 46 -7.57 7.18 26.48
CA LEU A 46 -7.37 8.63 26.40
C LEU A 46 -7.56 9.15 24.98
N ARG A 47 -6.90 8.53 23.99
CA ARG A 47 -7.03 8.90 22.57
C ARG A 47 -8.46 8.83 22.06
N ARG A 48 -9.20 7.78 22.47
CA ARG A 48 -10.61 7.67 22.16
C ARG A 48 -11.44 8.80 22.77
N ARG A 49 -11.19 9.16 24.04
CA ARG A 49 -11.91 10.24 24.73
C ARG A 49 -11.54 11.63 24.23
N SER A 50 -10.32 11.82 23.75
CA SER A 50 -9.87 13.09 23.15
C SER A 50 -10.43 13.32 21.75
N GLY A 51 -11.19 12.37 21.20
CA GLY A 51 -11.82 12.50 19.88
C GLY A 51 -10.82 12.34 18.73
N ASP A 52 -9.79 11.50 18.88
CA ASP A 52 -8.91 11.15 17.77
C ASP A 52 -9.75 10.61 16.59
N PRO A 53 -9.78 11.31 15.43
CA PRO A 53 -10.63 10.92 14.32
C PRO A 53 -10.33 9.53 13.76
N PHE A 54 -9.14 8.96 14.04
CA PHE A 54 -8.85 7.56 13.70
C PHE A 54 -9.85 6.58 14.34
N TYR A 55 -10.34 6.89 15.55
CA TYR A 55 -11.35 6.05 16.22
C TYR A 55 -12.74 6.17 15.61
N ALA A 56 -13.01 7.19 14.78
CA ALA A 56 -14.26 7.32 14.03
C ALA A 56 -14.08 6.77 12.61
N PHE A 57 -13.04 7.23 11.92
CA PHE A 57 -12.87 7.05 10.48
C PHE A 57 -11.87 5.96 10.09
N GLY A 58 -11.22 5.32 11.08
CA GLY A 58 -10.17 4.32 10.81
C GLY A 58 -9.06 4.88 9.95
N THR A 59 -8.45 4.04 9.11
CA THR A 59 -7.47 4.51 8.13
C THR A 59 -8.14 5.32 7.02
N SER A 60 -9.41 5.07 6.72
CA SER A 60 -10.18 5.60 5.58
C SER A 60 -10.24 7.14 5.50
N ARG A 61 -9.86 7.87 6.55
CA ARG A 61 -9.60 9.32 6.52
C ARG A 61 -8.37 9.74 5.69
N GLY A 62 -7.55 8.78 5.31
CA GLY A 62 -6.28 8.98 4.60
C GLY A 62 -6.37 9.78 3.29
N PRO A 63 -7.45 9.71 2.47
CA PRO A 63 -7.51 10.43 1.20
C PRO A 63 -7.36 11.95 1.35
N ILE A 64 -8.06 12.55 2.31
CA ILE A 64 -8.00 14.00 2.59
C ILE A 64 -6.57 14.41 2.95
N TYR A 65 -5.96 13.68 3.91
CA TYR A 65 -4.60 13.97 4.36
C TYR A 65 -3.57 13.77 3.24
N ALA A 66 -3.63 12.64 2.53
CA ALA A 66 -2.66 12.32 1.50
C ALA A 66 -2.76 13.25 0.30
N SER A 67 -3.97 13.62 -0.13
CA SER A 67 -4.18 14.57 -1.23
C SER A 67 -3.63 15.95 -0.86
N ALA A 68 -3.94 16.45 0.34
CA ALA A 68 -3.45 17.75 0.83
C ALA A 68 -1.92 17.83 0.92
N ASN A 69 -1.25 16.68 1.11
CA ASN A 69 0.21 16.59 1.20
C ASN A 69 0.87 16.13 -0.13
N GLY A 70 0.10 15.97 -1.22
CA GLY A 70 0.64 15.56 -2.51
C GLY A 70 1.20 14.13 -2.52
N ARG A 71 0.50 13.19 -1.86
CA ARG A 71 0.92 11.79 -1.69
C ARG A 71 -0.10 10.75 -2.14
N MET A 72 -1.31 11.15 -2.50
CA MET A 72 -2.39 10.23 -2.86
C MET A 72 -2.26 9.80 -4.32
N PRO A 73 -1.90 8.54 -4.62
CA PRO A 73 -1.72 8.13 -6.00
C PRO A 73 -3.00 8.30 -6.80
N THR A 74 -2.86 8.89 -7.97
CA THR A 74 -3.97 9.23 -8.86
C THR A 74 -3.65 8.78 -10.27
N ALA A 75 -4.58 8.05 -10.89
CA ALA A 75 -4.50 7.51 -12.24
C ALA A 75 -3.13 6.86 -12.56
N ASN A 76 -2.91 5.65 -12.03
CA ASN A 76 -1.66 4.88 -12.09
C ASN A 76 -0.40 5.66 -11.65
N TYR A 77 -0.47 6.38 -10.52
CA TYR A 77 0.62 7.24 -10.03
C TYR A 77 1.08 8.30 -11.05
N SER A 78 0.25 8.73 -12.00
CA SER A 78 0.60 9.88 -12.88
C SER A 78 0.55 11.20 -12.12
N SER A 79 -0.18 11.24 -11.00
CA SER A 79 -0.30 12.39 -10.12
C SER A 79 -0.51 11.95 -8.66
N THR A 80 -0.48 12.92 -7.73
CA THR A 80 -0.48 12.65 -6.27
C THR A 80 -1.55 13.39 -5.47
N ASN A 81 -2.52 14.02 -6.13
CA ASN A 81 -3.45 14.95 -5.48
C ASN A 81 -4.85 14.94 -6.09
N ALA A 82 -5.32 13.78 -6.52
CA ALA A 82 -6.66 13.64 -7.08
C ALA A 82 -6.88 14.42 -8.39
N MET A 83 -5.81 14.83 -9.09
CA MET A 83 -5.91 15.44 -10.42
C MET A 83 -5.38 14.47 -11.48
N ILE A 84 -6.24 14.12 -12.44
CA ILE A 84 -5.86 13.29 -13.59
C ILE A 84 -5.34 14.22 -14.70
N PRO A 85 -4.07 14.08 -15.11
CA PRO A 85 -3.51 14.85 -16.23
C PRO A 85 -4.00 14.30 -17.59
N ALA A 86 -3.87 15.12 -18.64
CA ALA A 86 -3.94 14.63 -20.00
C ALA A 86 -2.73 13.73 -20.30
N PHE A 87 -2.95 12.42 -20.43
CA PHE A 87 -1.87 11.44 -20.66
C PHE A 87 -1.08 11.71 -21.96
N SER A 88 -1.70 12.32 -22.97
CA SER A 88 -1.04 12.74 -24.21
C SER A 88 0.03 13.83 -23.99
N GLU A 89 -0.05 14.58 -22.89
CA GLU A 89 0.89 15.63 -22.52
C GLU A 89 1.97 15.13 -21.53
N LEU A 90 1.74 13.96 -20.90
CA LEU A 90 2.74 13.29 -20.09
C LEU A 90 3.81 12.70 -20.99
N LYS A 91 4.94 13.39 -21.09
CA LYS A 91 6.11 12.82 -21.74
C LYS A 91 6.74 11.81 -20.79
N VAL A 92 6.78 10.54 -21.21
CA VAL A 92 7.69 9.53 -20.64
C VAL A 92 9.14 9.82 -21.09
N SER A 93 9.57 11.07 -20.91
CA SER A 93 10.91 11.57 -21.18
C SER A 93 11.57 11.82 -19.82
N GLY A 94 12.76 11.26 -19.59
CA GLY A 94 13.44 11.40 -18.31
C GLY A 94 13.72 12.86 -17.96
N GLY A 95 13.43 13.23 -16.72
CA GLY A 95 13.96 14.44 -16.10
C GLY A 95 15.27 14.15 -15.35
N GLN A 96 16.17 15.12 -15.32
CA GLN A 96 17.11 15.21 -14.20
C GLN A 96 16.25 15.49 -12.96
N GLY A 97 16.47 14.74 -11.87
CA GLY A 97 15.66 14.85 -10.66
C GLY A 97 15.62 16.29 -10.11
N GLY A 98 14.64 16.56 -9.27
CA GLY A 98 14.59 17.78 -8.46
C GLY A 98 14.45 19.11 -9.21
N VAL A 99 14.15 19.13 -10.51
CA VAL A 99 13.80 20.41 -11.15
C VAL A 99 12.42 20.82 -10.65
N VAL A 100 12.38 21.72 -9.67
CA VAL A 100 11.26 22.65 -9.51
C VAL A 100 11.19 23.43 -10.81
N PRO A 101 10.17 23.25 -11.67
CA PRO A 101 10.01 24.15 -12.77
C PRO A 101 9.40 25.41 -12.17
N ALA A 102 10.24 26.42 -11.95
CA ALA A 102 9.76 27.79 -12.08
C ALA A 102 9.32 28.09 -13.54
N THR A 103 9.46 27.12 -14.46
CA THR A 103 9.32 27.28 -15.92
C THR A 103 8.83 26.02 -16.66
N GLY A 104 8.05 25.14 -16.01
CA GLY A 104 7.48 23.95 -16.66
C GLY A 104 6.21 24.31 -17.42
N THR A 105 5.99 23.70 -18.59
CA THR A 105 4.70 23.81 -19.28
C THR A 105 3.64 23.13 -18.42
N ALA A 106 2.61 23.88 -18.03
CA ALA A 106 1.50 23.33 -17.27
C ALA A 106 0.85 22.20 -18.07
N VAL A 107 0.70 21.03 -17.43
CA VAL A 107 -0.05 19.91 -18.00
C VAL A 107 -1.54 20.16 -17.77
N THR A 108 -2.35 19.93 -18.80
CA THR A 108 -3.80 20.05 -18.73
C THR A 108 -4.36 19.01 -17.77
N ILE A 109 -5.17 19.45 -16.80
CA ILE A 109 -5.89 18.55 -15.90
C ILE A 109 -7.26 18.25 -16.51
N THR A 110 -7.50 16.97 -16.83
CA THR A 110 -8.75 16.50 -17.46
C THR A 110 -9.83 16.19 -16.44
N THR A 111 -9.45 15.77 -15.24
CA THR A 111 -10.39 15.44 -14.16
C THR A 111 -9.83 15.85 -12.80
N LYS A 112 -10.68 16.43 -11.96
CA LYS A 112 -10.39 16.72 -10.56
C LYS A 112 -11.32 15.87 -9.69
N LEU A 113 -10.74 14.95 -8.93
CA LEU A 113 -11.45 14.14 -7.96
C LEU A 113 -11.57 14.93 -6.65
N ASP A 114 -12.63 14.68 -5.89
CA ASP A 114 -12.79 15.23 -4.55
C ASP A 114 -12.26 14.22 -3.51
N ALA A 115 -11.21 14.61 -2.78
CA ALA A 115 -10.63 13.76 -1.75
C ALA A 115 -11.58 13.54 -0.57
N HIS A 116 -12.55 14.42 -0.35
CA HIS A 116 -13.60 14.24 0.63
C HIS A 116 -14.58 13.14 0.19
N GLU A 117 -15.04 13.14 -1.06
CA GLU A 117 -15.95 12.12 -1.59
C GLU A 117 -15.32 10.71 -1.55
N LEU A 118 -14.00 10.61 -1.71
CA LEU A 118 -13.26 9.35 -1.59
C LEU A 118 -12.99 8.92 -0.13
N SER A 119 -13.32 9.74 0.86
CA SER A 119 -12.90 9.54 2.25
C SER A 119 -13.85 8.68 3.08
N GLY A 120 -13.36 8.28 4.26
CA GLY A 120 -14.15 7.64 5.31
C GLY A 120 -15.19 8.57 5.94
N GLU A 121 -14.99 9.88 5.88
CA GLU A 121 -15.94 10.92 6.29
C GLU A 121 -17.18 10.89 5.39
N HIS A 122 -17.02 11.00 4.06
CA HIS A 122 -18.12 10.88 3.10
C HIS A 122 -18.85 9.52 3.23
N TRP A 123 -18.11 8.45 3.50
CA TRP A 123 -18.73 7.14 3.74
C TRP A 123 -19.68 7.15 4.96
N HIS A 124 -19.28 7.79 6.06
CA HIS A 124 -20.13 7.92 7.26
C HIS A 124 -21.34 8.82 7.01
N GLU A 125 -21.15 9.90 6.26
CA GLU A 125 -22.23 10.80 5.87
C GLU A 125 -23.27 10.12 4.97
N SER A 126 -22.78 9.27 4.06
CA SER A 126 -23.62 8.55 3.10
C SER A 126 -24.32 7.33 3.71
N LEU A 127 -23.73 6.71 4.73
CA LEU A 127 -24.24 5.50 5.39
C LEU A 127 -24.43 5.76 6.89
N PRO A 128 -25.48 6.50 7.30
CA PRO A 128 -25.66 6.96 8.68
C PRO A 128 -25.92 5.83 9.69
N ASP A 129 -26.34 4.65 9.22
CA ASP A 129 -26.49 3.44 10.04
C ASP A 129 -25.18 2.68 10.25
N ALA A 130 -24.11 3.10 9.57
CA ALA A 130 -22.82 2.48 9.69
C ALA A 130 -22.18 2.68 11.05
N LYS A 131 -21.54 1.62 11.53
CA LYS A 131 -20.92 1.59 12.86
C LYS A 131 -19.62 0.82 12.80
N GLN A 132 -18.75 1.10 13.77
CA GLN A 132 -17.64 0.19 14.07
C GLN A 132 -18.19 -1.24 14.19
N SER A 133 -17.77 -2.08 13.27
CA SER A 133 -18.41 -3.37 13.00
C SER A 133 -17.69 -4.50 13.70
N ALA A 134 -16.36 -4.44 13.77
CA ALA A 134 -15.51 -5.48 14.31
C ALA A 134 -14.16 -4.94 14.80
N CYS A 135 -13.41 -5.83 15.44
CA CYS A 135 -12.05 -5.56 15.88
C CYS A 135 -11.25 -6.86 15.84
N CYS A 136 -9.95 -6.75 15.56
CA CYS A 136 -9.02 -7.85 15.83
C CYS A 136 -9.08 -8.17 17.33
N ALA A 137 -9.15 -9.44 17.72
CA ALA A 137 -9.23 -9.80 19.14
C ALA A 137 -7.88 -9.56 19.85
N PRO A 138 -7.81 -8.95 21.06
CA PRO A 138 -8.84 -8.26 21.84
C PRO A 138 -8.71 -6.71 21.81
N CYS A 139 -8.63 -6.12 20.61
CA CYS A 139 -8.30 -4.72 20.39
C CYS A 139 -9.47 -3.77 20.69
N PRO A 140 -9.28 -2.74 21.54
CA PRO A 140 -10.32 -1.76 21.85
C PRO A 140 -10.41 -0.58 20.85
N ILE A 141 -9.52 -0.53 19.86
CA ILE A 141 -9.53 0.51 18.82
C ILE A 141 -10.72 0.34 17.87
N ALA A 142 -11.00 -0.90 17.46
CA ALA A 142 -12.11 -1.25 16.55
C ALA A 142 -12.11 -0.41 15.25
N CYS A 143 -10.99 -0.38 14.54
CA CYS A 143 -10.84 0.46 13.33
C CYS A 143 -11.74 0.03 12.16
N GLU A 144 -12.26 -1.20 12.17
CA GLU A 144 -13.17 -1.69 11.14
C GLU A 144 -14.57 -1.10 11.34
N ALA A 145 -15.15 -0.60 10.26
CA ALA A 145 -16.52 -0.13 10.23
C ALA A 145 -17.28 -0.84 9.11
N ALA A 146 -18.55 -1.12 9.34
CA ALA A 146 -19.43 -1.67 8.32
C ALA A 146 -20.82 -1.07 8.43
N ASP A 147 -21.46 -0.91 7.28
CA ASP A 147 -22.86 -0.54 7.22
C ASP A 147 -23.74 -1.68 7.75
N ARG A 148 -24.79 -1.30 8.49
CA ARG A 148 -25.74 -2.22 9.13
C ARG A 148 -27.15 -1.66 8.98
N PRO A 149 -27.66 -1.63 7.74
CA PRO A 149 -28.92 -0.95 7.45
C PRO A 149 -30.10 -1.67 8.10
N THR A 150 -31.18 -0.92 8.31
CA THR A 150 -32.48 -1.48 8.69
C THR A 150 -33.29 -1.71 7.42
N ILE A 151 -33.63 -2.96 7.11
CA ILE A 151 -34.45 -3.32 5.96
C ILE A 151 -35.78 -3.86 6.51
N ASP A 152 -36.90 -3.33 6.03
CA ASP A 152 -38.26 -3.73 6.45
C ASP A 152 -38.47 -3.74 7.97
N GLY A 153 -37.85 -2.78 8.67
CA GLY A 153 -37.95 -2.65 10.14
C GLY A 153 -37.03 -3.59 10.92
N GLU A 154 -36.28 -4.47 10.25
CA GLU A 154 -35.31 -5.36 10.87
C GLU A 154 -33.88 -4.84 10.71
N LYS A 155 -33.15 -4.76 11.83
CA LYS A 155 -31.72 -4.44 11.81
C LYS A 155 -30.94 -5.62 11.23
N ILE A 156 -30.37 -5.42 10.06
CA ILE A 156 -29.58 -6.44 9.39
C ILE A 156 -28.16 -6.42 9.97
N ARG A 157 -27.87 -7.39 10.86
CA ARG A 157 -26.51 -7.61 11.41
C ARG A 157 -25.58 -8.36 10.43
N LYS A 158 -26.12 -8.90 9.34
CA LYS A 158 -25.41 -9.63 8.28
C LYS A 158 -25.23 -8.72 7.04
N ARG A 159 -24.47 -9.16 6.03
CA ARG A 159 -24.41 -8.47 4.73
C ARG A 159 -25.83 -8.36 4.15
N PRO A 160 -26.35 -7.16 3.80
CA PRO A 160 -27.65 -7.05 3.15
C PRO A 160 -27.63 -7.81 1.83
N ILE A 161 -28.73 -8.48 1.48
CA ILE A 161 -28.82 -9.35 0.30
C ILE A 161 -28.67 -8.55 -1.02
N HIS A 162 -28.78 -7.22 -0.96
CA HIS A 162 -28.70 -6.30 -2.10
C HIS A 162 -27.48 -5.37 -2.04
N LEU A 163 -26.68 -5.46 -0.98
CA LEU A 163 -25.46 -4.70 -0.78
C LEU A 163 -24.38 -5.69 -0.34
N ASP A 164 -23.63 -6.21 -1.30
CA ASP A 164 -22.34 -6.85 -1.02
C ASP A 164 -21.30 -5.85 -0.44
N ARG A 165 -21.66 -4.56 -0.43
CA ARG A 165 -20.99 -3.39 0.13
C ARG A 165 -21.31 -3.17 1.61
N VAL A 166 -20.68 -3.89 2.53
CA VAL A 166 -20.81 -3.54 3.97
C VAL A 166 -19.57 -2.92 4.56
N ASP A 167 -18.39 -3.39 4.20
CA ASP A 167 -17.17 -3.04 4.92
C ASP A 167 -16.59 -1.74 4.37
N ARG A 168 -16.32 -0.77 5.26
CA ARG A 168 -15.64 0.47 4.89
C ARG A 168 -14.22 0.11 4.41
N PRO A 169 -13.83 0.50 3.18
CA PRO A 169 -12.49 0.19 2.69
C PRO A 169 -11.41 0.92 3.48
N GLU A 170 -10.28 0.26 3.74
CA GLU A 170 -9.08 0.89 4.31
C GLU A 170 -8.50 1.94 3.34
N TYR A 171 -7.66 2.86 3.83
CA TYR A 171 -7.07 3.92 3.02
C TYR A 171 -6.38 3.41 1.77
N GLU A 172 -5.54 2.38 1.92
CA GLU A 172 -4.81 1.77 0.83
C GLU A 172 -5.76 1.33 -0.28
N THR A 173 -6.90 0.76 0.08
CA THR A 173 -7.93 0.35 -0.87
C THR A 173 -8.62 1.56 -1.52
N LEU A 174 -9.00 2.58 -0.74
CA LEU A 174 -9.60 3.82 -1.26
C LEU A 174 -8.70 4.50 -2.28
N ALA A 175 -7.40 4.57 -2.01
CA ALA A 175 -6.46 5.15 -2.95
C ALA A 175 -6.21 4.26 -4.17
N MET A 176 -5.96 2.95 -3.96
CA MET A 176 -5.50 2.06 -5.04
C MET A 176 -6.61 1.57 -5.96
N LEU A 177 -7.80 1.30 -5.43
CA LEU A 177 -8.99 0.98 -6.21
C LEU A 177 -9.89 2.20 -6.48
N GLY A 178 -9.60 3.34 -5.88
CA GLY A 178 -10.30 4.60 -6.13
C GLY A 178 -9.49 5.58 -6.96
N ALA A 179 -8.79 6.52 -6.32
CA ALA A 179 -8.07 7.60 -7.01
C ALA A 179 -7.08 7.10 -8.07
N ASN A 180 -6.37 6.00 -7.80
CA ASN A 180 -5.43 5.40 -8.73
C ASN A 180 -6.12 4.79 -9.97
N LEU A 181 -7.41 4.49 -9.89
CA LEU A 181 -8.29 4.10 -11.00
C LEU A 181 -9.21 5.23 -11.47
N GLY A 182 -9.06 6.44 -10.93
CA GLY A 182 -9.87 7.61 -11.27
C GLY A 182 -11.29 7.60 -10.71
N LEU A 183 -11.61 6.73 -9.74
CA LEU A 183 -12.91 6.77 -9.06
C LEU A 183 -12.95 7.88 -8.01
N THR A 184 -14.11 8.52 -7.86
CA THR A 184 -14.29 9.72 -7.03
C THR A 184 -14.95 9.46 -5.68
N SER A 185 -15.74 8.39 -5.54
CA SER A 185 -16.51 8.13 -4.32
C SER A 185 -16.00 6.90 -3.57
N SER A 186 -15.97 6.97 -2.24
CA SER A 186 -15.68 5.81 -1.40
C SER A 186 -16.74 4.71 -1.55
N LEU A 187 -17.97 5.04 -1.96
CA LEU A 187 -19.04 4.07 -2.21
C LEU A 187 -18.79 3.24 -3.47
N ASP A 188 -18.20 3.83 -4.50
CA ASP A 188 -17.85 3.13 -5.75
C ASP A 188 -16.69 2.14 -5.51
N VAL A 189 -15.76 2.50 -4.62
CA VAL A 189 -14.63 1.63 -4.27
C VAL A 189 -15.05 0.38 -3.48
N MET A 190 -16.21 0.42 -2.79
CA MET A 190 -16.66 -0.69 -1.96
C MET A 190 -16.80 -2.01 -2.73
N ASP A 191 -17.20 -1.96 -3.99
CA ASP A 191 -17.38 -3.16 -4.80
C ASP A 191 -16.05 -3.80 -5.20
N GLY A 192 -15.07 -2.98 -5.59
CA GLY A 192 -13.71 -3.46 -5.84
C GLY A 192 -13.08 -4.04 -4.56
N ASN A 193 -13.32 -3.40 -3.42
CA ASN A 193 -12.89 -3.90 -2.10
C ASN A 193 -13.49 -5.28 -1.78
N ASP A 194 -14.82 -5.43 -1.92
CA ASP A 194 -15.48 -6.72 -1.66
C ASP A 194 -15.04 -7.81 -2.66
N ALA A 195 -14.89 -7.47 -3.94
CA ALA A 195 -14.37 -8.39 -4.95
C ALA A 195 -12.97 -8.91 -4.57
N CYS A 196 -12.04 -8.01 -4.20
CA CYS A 196 -10.72 -8.40 -3.70
C CYS A 196 -10.80 -9.32 -2.48
N ASN A 197 -11.64 -8.98 -1.50
CA ASN A 197 -11.80 -9.79 -0.28
C ASN A 197 -12.34 -11.20 -0.58
N ARG A 198 -13.30 -11.34 -1.50
CA ARG A 198 -13.86 -12.65 -1.88
C ARG A 198 -12.91 -13.50 -2.70
N LEU A 199 -12.19 -12.86 -3.62
CA LEU A 199 -11.29 -13.52 -4.55
C LEU A 199 -9.91 -13.79 -3.91
N GLY A 200 -9.60 -13.17 -2.78
CA GLY A 200 -8.30 -13.28 -2.12
C GLY A 200 -7.20 -12.52 -2.87
N ILE A 201 -7.54 -11.34 -3.41
CA ILE A 201 -6.62 -10.46 -4.14
C ILE A 201 -6.24 -9.29 -3.24
N ASP A 202 -4.95 -8.95 -3.21
CA ASP A 202 -4.45 -7.76 -2.52
C ASP A 202 -4.99 -6.49 -3.22
N THR A 203 -5.65 -5.59 -2.49
CA THR A 203 -6.27 -4.39 -3.06
C THR A 203 -5.24 -3.42 -3.62
N ILE A 204 -4.03 -3.37 -3.07
CA ILE A 204 -2.93 -2.52 -3.58
C ILE A 204 -2.47 -3.04 -4.94
N SER A 205 -1.99 -4.30 -4.97
CA SER A 205 -1.48 -4.92 -6.21
C SER A 205 -2.58 -5.08 -7.26
N GLY A 206 -3.83 -5.36 -6.84
CA GLY A 206 -4.99 -5.41 -7.71
C GLY A 206 -5.29 -4.06 -8.35
N GLY A 207 -5.27 -2.97 -7.57
CA GLY A 207 -5.43 -1.61 -8.09
C GLY A 207 -4.31 -1.21 -9.05
N ALA A 208 -3.06 -1.54 -8.73
CA ALA A 208 -1.91 -1.29 -9.61
C ALA A 208 -2.01 -2.08 -10.93
N ALA A 209 -2.43 -3.35 -10.87
CA ALA A 209 -2.64 -4.20 -12.04
C ALA A 209 -3.74 -3.66 -12.95
N LEU A 210 -4.85 -3.18 -12.41
CA LEU A 210 -5.91 -2.60 -13.24
C LEU A 210 -5.51 -1.24 -13.81
N SER A 211 -4.84 -0.38 -13.02
CA SER A 211 -4.50 0.98 -13.43
C SER A 211 -3.45 1.02 -14.55
N ILE A 212 -2.50 0.07 -14.56
CA ILE A 212 -1.52 -0.02 -15.63
C ILE A 212 -2.16 -0.37 -16.97
N VAL A 213 -3.21 -1.20 -16.98
CA VAL A 213 -3.91 -1.56 -18.23
C VAL A 213 -4.67 -0.34 -18.76
N CYS A 214 -5.35 0.41 -17.90
CA CYS A 214 -6.02 1.67 -18.29
C CYS A 214 -5.04 2.67 -18.90
N GLU A 215 -3.86 2.89 -18.29
CA GLU A 215 -2.87 3.83 -18.84
C GLU A 215 -2.26 3.32 -20.17
N LEU A 216 -2.02 2.02 -20.30
CA LEU A 216 -1.54 1.46 -21.57
C LEU A 216 -2.57 1.57 -22.70
N ALA A 217 -3.87 1.44 -22.38
CA ALA A 217 -4.95 1.66 -23.32
C ALA A 217 -5.01 3.13 -23.77
N GLU A 218 -4.93 4.09 -22.83
CA GLU A 218 -4.87 5.53 -23.11
C GLU A 218 -3.69 5.90 -24.03
N HIS A 219 -2.55 5.24 -23.87
CA HIS A 219 -1.39 5.44 -24.75
C HIS A 219 -1.46 4.67 -26.08
N GLY A 220 -2.40 3.73 -26.24
CA GLY A 220 -2.43 2.81 -27.38
C GLY A 220 -1.25 1.84 -27.41
N TRP A 221 -0.73 1.43 -26.25
CA TRP A 221 0.48 0.60 -26.11
C TRP A 221 0.20 -0.88 -25.84
N LEU A 222 -1.07 -1.30 -25.86
CA LEU A 222 -1.43 -2.71 -25.76
C LEU A 222 -0.91 -3.49 -26.99
N PRO A 223 -0.48 -4.75 -26.84
CA PRO A 223 -0.18 -5.63 -27.97
C PRO A 223 -1.34 -5.69 -28.98
N ASP A 224 -1.02 -5.75 -30.27
CA ASP A 224 -2.00 -5.73 -31.38
C ASP A 224 -3.10 -6.81 -31.27
N ASN A 225 -2.81 -7.93 -30.61
CA ASN A 225 -3.74 -9.04 -30.43
C ASN A 225 -4.56 -8.95 -29.13
N TRP A 226 -4.41 -7.88 -28.36
CA TRP A 226 -5.22 -7.56 -27.18
C TRP A 226 -6.17 -6.41 -27.51
N SER A 227 -7.29 -6.35 -26.79
CA SER A 227 -8.28 -5.30 -26.95
C SER A 227 -8.15 -4.25 -25.85
N ASP A 228 -8.53 -3.02 -26.17
CA ASP A 228 -8.71 -1.89 -25.24
C ASP A 228 -9.99 -2.01 -24.39
N HIS A 229 -10.63 -3.18 -24.40
CA HIS A 229 -11.83 -3.50 -23.66
C HIS A 229 -11.89 -4.99 -23.34
N PHE A 230 -12.85 -5.37 -22.50
CA PHE A 230 -13.23 -6.76 -22.24
C PHE A 230 -14.76 -6.87 -22.19
N HIS A 231 -15.27 -8.10 -22.19
CA HIS A 231 -16.71 -8.34 -22.06
C HIS A 231 -17.07 -8.63 -20.61
N ALA A 232 -18.10 -7.93 -20.10
CA ALA A 232 -18.54 -8.09 -18.71
C ALA A 232 -18.88 -9.58 -18.40
N PRO A 233 -18.23 -10.21 -17.41
CA PRO A 233 -18.47 -11.62 -17.09
C PRO A 233 -19.84 -11.91 -16.46
N PHE A 234 -20.50 -10.89 -15.91
CA PHE A 234 -21.83 -10.96 -15.29
C PHE A 234 -22.47 -9.57 -15.29
N ASP A 235 -23.78 -9.51 -15.01
CA ASP A 235 -24.53 -8.27 -14.81
C ASP A 235 -23.98 -7.50 -13.61
N PHE A 236 -23.53 -6.25 -13.83
CA PHE A 236 -23.04 -5.39 -12.77
C PHE A 236 -23.20 -3.91 -13.11
N GLY A 237 -23.84 -3.16 -12.21
CA GLY A 237 -24.13 -1.75 -12.43
C GLY A 237 -24.82 -1.51 -13.78
N ARG A 238 -24.19 -0.70 -14.63
CA ARG A 238 -24.70 -0.37 -15.97
C ARG A 238 -24.43 -1.43 -17.03
N TYR A 239 -23.55 -2.38 -16.78
CA TYR A 239 -23.15 -3.40 -17.75
C TYR A 239 -23.94 -4.70 -17.55
N LYS A 240 -24.42 -5.26 -18.66
CA LYS A 240 -24.98 -6.60 -18.75
C LYS A 240 -23.90 -7.59 -19.15
N GLN A 241 -24.10 -8.86 -18.80
CA GLN A 241 -23.17 -9.92 -19.21
C GLN A 241 -22.98 -9.88 -20.74
N GLY A 242 -21.71 -9.82 -21.18
CA GLY A 242 -21.35 -9.72 -22.59
C GLY A 242 -21.22 -8.29 -23.12
N ASP A 243 -21.65 -7.27 -22.38
CA ASP A 243 -21.44 -5.87 -22.76
C ASP A 243 -19.95 -5.53 -22.76
N VAL A 244 -19.57 -4.60 -23.64
CA VAL A 244 -18.20 -4.11 -23.77
C VAL A 244 -17.89 -3.14 -22.63
N VAL A 245 -16.88 -3.48 -21.83
CA VAL A 245 -16.32 -2.65 -20.76
C VAL A 245 -14.95 -2.15 -21.22
N PRO A 246 -14.77 -0.85 -21.48
CA PRO A 246 -13.49 -0.31 -21.91
C PRO A 246 -12.48 -0.24 -20.76
N TRP A 247 -11.20 -0.39 -21.08
CA TRP A 247 -10.10 -0.11 -20.15
C TRP A 247 -9.90 1.39 -20.02
N GLN A 248 -10.62 2.01 -19.09
CA GLN A 248 -10.61 3.45 -18.88
C GLN A 248 -10.64 3.81 -17.39
N PHE A 249 -9.96 4.89 -17.02
CA PHE A 249 -10.08 5.47 -15.69
C PHE A 249 -11.50 6.01 -15.43
N GLY A 250 -11.99 5.90 -14.20
CA GLY A 250 -13.26 6.50 -13.77
C GLY A 250 -14.51 5.64 -14.01
N ILE A 251 -14.37 4.35 -14.32
CA ILE A 251 -15.50 3.41 -14.45
C ILE A 251 -15.69 2.62 -13.14
N PRO A 252 -16.75 2.90 -12.34
CA PRO A 252 -16.98 2.21 -11.06
C PRO A 252 -17.15 0.69 -11.18
N GLU A 253 -17.71 0.22 -12.30
CA GLU A 253 -17.94 -1.21 -12.54
C GLU A 253 -16.68 -1.97 -12.99
N LEU A 254 -15.63 -1.27 -13.43
CA LEU A 254 -14.42 -1.89 -13.97
C LEU A 254 -13.71 -2.78 -12.93
N PRO A 255 -13.42 -2.32 -11.69
CA PRO A 255 -12.72 -3.15 -10.72
C PRO A 255 -13.36 -4.52 -10.44
N PRO A 256 -14.64 -4.62 -10.02
CA PRO A 256 -15.23 -5.92 -9.71
C PRO A 256 -15.33 -6.84 -10.94
N LEU A 257 -15.63 -6.30 -12.13
CA LEU A 257 -15.73 -7.09 -13.35
C LEU A 257 -14.35 -7.61 -13.80
N ALA A 258 -13.33 -6.74 -13.83
CA ALA A 258 -11.98 -7.10 -14.25
C ALA A 258 -11.29 -8.06 -13.25
N LEU A 259 -11.48 -7.85 -11.95
CA LEU A 259 -10.93 -8.75 -10.91
C LEU A 259 -11.53 -10.16 -11.03
N ALA A 260 -12.81 -10.28 -11.38
CA ALA A 260 -13.42 -11.58 -11.62
C ALA A 260 -12.83 -12.28 -12.85
N MET A 261 -12.56 -11.54 -13.93
CA MET A 261 -11.86 -12.09 -15.09
C MET A 261 -10.43 -12.51 -14.74
N LEU A 262 -9.70 -11.69 -13.98
CA LEU A 262 -8.34 -11.99 -13.51
C LEU A 262 -8.31 -13.29 -12.69
N ALA A 263 -9.21 -13.43 -11.71
CA ALA A 263 -9.27 -14.59 -10.82
C ALA A 263 -9.64 -15.91 -11.54
N ASN A 264 -10.35 -15.83 -12.66
CA ASN A 264 -10.74 -17.00 -13.46
C ASN A 264 -9.86 -17.19 -14.71
N SER A 265 -8.84 -16.35 -14.90
CA SER A 265 -7.94 -16.46 -16.04
C SER A 265 -7.10 -17.74 -15.98
N GLN A 266 -6.78 -18.30 -17.15
CA GLN A 266 -5.95 -19.49 -17.24
C GLN A 266 -4.45 -19.10 -17.17
N PRO A 267 -3.71 -19.49 -16.11
CA PRO A 267 -2.30 -19.12 -16.00
C PRO A 267 -1.47 -19.69 -17.15
N GLY A 268 -0.53 -18.89 -17.65
CA GLY A 268 0.39 -19.29 -18.72
C GLY A 268 -0.18 -19.13 -20.13
N SER A 269 -1.44 -18.71 -20.28
CA SER A 269 -1.93 -18.19 -21.57
C SER A 269 -1.25 -16.86 -21.89
N LYS A 270 -1.18 -16.49 -23.18
CA LYS A 270 -0.67 -15.19 -23.65
C LYS A 270 -1.78 -14.13 -23.76
N GLU A 271 -2.94 -14.40 -23.17
CA GLU A 271 -4.05 -13.46 -23.12
C GLU A 271 -3.83 -12.43 -22.01
N LEU A 272 -4.43 -11.25 -22.17
CA LEU A 272 -4.24 -10.10 -21.28
C LEU A 272 -4.37 -10.47 -19.80
N PHE A 273 -5.48 -11.09 -19.39
CA PHE A 273 -5.72 -11.41 -17.97
C PHE A 273 -4.76 -12.46 -17.40
N SER A 274 -4.33 -13.45 -18.19
CA SER A 274 -3.33 -14.43 -17.74
C SER A 274 -1.99 -13.78 -17.48
N VAL A 275 -1.55 -12.90 -18.39
CA VAL A 275 -0.30 -12.16 -18.20
C VAL A 275 -0.44 -11.21 -17.01
N LEU A 276 -1.59 -10.53 -16.88
CA LEU A 276 -1.88 -9.62 -15.78
C LEU A 276 -1.87 -10.32 -14.41
N GLY A 277 -2.25 -11.59 -14.36
CA GLY A 277 -2.15 -12.43 -13.16
C GLY A 277 -0.74 -12.57 -12.59
N SER A 278 0.30 -12.18 -13.35
CA SER A 278 1.69 -12.14 -12.89
C SER A 278 2.05 -10.83 -12.14
N GLY A 279 1.13 -9.88 -12.04
CA GLY A 279 1.32 -8.56 -11.43
C GLY A 279 1.73 -7.47 -12.42
N ALA A 280 1.58 -6.21 -12.04
CA ALA A 280 1.76 -5.06 -12.93
C ALA A 280 3.17 -4.97 -13.53
N VAL A 281 4.20 -5.31 -12.76
CA VAL A 281 5.60 -5.26 -13.20
C VAL A 281 5.87 -6.27 -14.32
N ALA A 282 5.57 -7.55 -14.08
CA ALA A 282 5.77 -8.61 -15.07
C ALA A 282 4.86 -8.40 -16.31
N PHE A 283 3.66 -7.86 -16.10
CA PHE A 283 2.76 -7.46 -17.18
C PHE A 283 3.39 -6.39 -18.08
N SER A 284 3.91 -5.30 -17.49
CA SER A 284 4.58 -4.24 -18.24
C SER A 284 5.85 -4.71 -18.95
N GLU A 285 6.66 -5.58 -18.32
CA GLU A 285 7.82 -6.20 -18.98
C GLU A 285 7.40 -7.04 -20.21
N HIS A 286 6.27 -7.74 -20.11
CA HIS A 286 5.73 -8.48 -21.25
C HIS A 286 5.30 -7.54 -22.37
N VAL A 287 4.53 -6.49 -22.04
CA VAL A 287 4.07 -5.50 -23.02
C VAL A 287 5.26 -4.85 -23.71
N GLU A 288 6.23 -4.34 -22.96
CA GLU A 288 7.43 -3.69 -23.51
C GLU A 288 8.23 -4.61 -24.44
N ARG A 289 8.38 -5.89 -24.08
CA ARG A 289 9.04 -6.88 -24.94
C ARG A 289 8.30 -7.13 -26.24
N VAL A 290 6.96 -7.11 -26.23
CA VAL A 290 6.13 -7.44 -27.40
C VAL A 290 5.92 -6.23 -28.31
N THR A 291 5.73 -5.04 -27.73
CA THR A 291 5.39 -3.82 -28.50
C THR A 291 6.57 -2.90 -28.74
N GLY A 292 7.64 -3.01 -27.94
CA GLY A 292 8.77 -2.07 -27.95
C GLY A 292 8.45 -0.72 -27.28
N HIS A 293 7.23 -0.50 -26.81
CA HIS A 293 6.87 0.68 -26.03
C HIS A 293 7.41 0.58 -24.60
N PRO A 294 7.81 1.69 -23.96
CA PRO A 294 8.47 1.66 -22.65
C PRO A 294 7.48 1.46 -21.49
N ALA A 295 6.66 0.40 -21.55
CA ALA A 295 5.60 0.11 -20.58
C ALA A 295 6.11 -0.08 -19.15
N THR A 296 7.36 -0.54 -18.96
CA THR A 296 7.96 -0.69 -17.62
C THR A 296 8.14 0.65 -16.91
N LYS A 297 8.28 1.75 -17.66
CA LYS A 297 8.37 3.11 -17.10
C LYS A 297 7.08 3.60 -16.47
N LEU A 298 5.94 2.96 -16.76
CA LEU A 298 4.63 3.35 -16.24
C LEU A 298 4.30 2.70 -14.89
N THR A 299 5.14 1.78 -14.40
CA THR A 299 4.88 1.05 -13.16
C THR A 299 5.40 1.81 -11.94
N ALA A 300 4.73 1.66 -10.80
CA ALA A 300 5.17 2.19 -9.50
C ALA A 300 5.45 1.03 -8.54
N HIS A 301 6.72 0.69 -8.33
CA HIS A 301 7.09 -0.48 -7.52
C HIS A 301 8.52 -0.39 -6.96
N CYS A 302 8.85 -1.31 -6.05
CA CYS A 302 10.23 -1.64 -5.66
C CYS A 302 10.35 -3.15 -5.43
N LYS A 303 11.41 -3.79 -5.93
CA LYS A 303 11.62 -5.25 -5.84
C LYS A 303 10.46 -6.08 -6.40
N GLY A 304 9.82 -5.59 -7.45
CA GLY A 304 8.62 -6.21 -8.04
C GLY A 304 7.33 -6.11 -7.20
N LEU A 305 7.36 -5.52 -6.01
CA LEU A 305 6.15 -5.26 -5.22
C LEU A 305 5.60 -3.87 -5.52
N ASP A 306 4.33 -3.81 -5.91
CA ASP A 306 3.60 -2.58 -6.19
C ASP A 306 3.68 -1.60 -5.01
N LEU A 307 3.83 -0.32 -5.32
CA LEU A 307 3.92 0.74 -4.32
C LEU A 307 2.60 0.80 -3.53
N PRO A 308 2.62 1.11 -2.22
CA PRO A 308 1.39 1.39 -1.50
C PRO A 308 0.84 2.79 -1.83
N ALA A 309 -0.27 3.15 -1.19
CA ALA A 309 -1.01 4.40 -1.37
C ALA A 309 -0.30 5.70 -0.92
N TRP A 310 1.03 5.72 -0.87
CA TRP A 310 1.81 6.81 -0.27
C TRP A 310 2.95 7.19 -1.21
N ASP A 311 2.67 8.09 -2.15
CA ASP A 311 3.65 8.47 -3.17
C ASP A 311 4.92 9.09 -2.55
N PRO A 312 6.12 8.53 -2.82
CA PRO A 312 7.37 9.04 -2.26
C PRO A 312 7.77 10.41 -2.81
N ARG A 313 7.26 10.82 -3.97
CA ARG A 313 7.53 12.15 -4.57
C ARG A 313 6.91 13.29 -3.76
N GLY A 314 5.99 13.00 -2.84
CA GLY A 314 5.41 13.96 -1.91
C GLY A 314 6.04 13.99 -0.51
N LYS A 315 7.07 13.18 -0.21
CA LYS A 315 7.70 13.15 1.12
C LYS A 315 9.19 12.78 1.10
N ARG A 316 10.04 13.71 1.58
CA ARG A 316 11.48 13.52 1.77
C ARG A 316 11.78 12.26 2.59
N GLY A 317 12.66 11.40 2.08
CA GLY A 317 13.06 10.14 2.71
C GLY A 317 12.12 8.95 2.46
N ASN A 318 10.86 9.15 2.06
CA ASN A 318 9.92 8.04 1.89
C ASN A 318 10.36 7.04 0.80
N ALA A 319 11.11 7.51 -0.20
CA ALA A 319 11.75 6.66 -1.19
C ALA A 319 12.72 5.65 -0.56
N MET A 320 13.61 6.13 0.33
CA MET A 320 14.57 5.28 1.05
C MET A 320 13.89 4.23 1.92
N ALA A 321 12.74 4.55 2.53
CA ALA A 321 11.94 3.60 3.28
C ALA A 321 11.46 2.42 2.40
N TYR A 322 10.98 2.68 1.18
CA TYR A 322 10.59 1.62 0.24
C TYR A 322 11.78 0.87 -0.35
N MET A 323 12.81 1.60 -0.77
CA MET A 323 14.01 1.07 -1.39
C MET A 323 14.75 0.10 -0.48
N THR A 324 14.76 0.34 0.82
CA THR A 324 15.53 -0.49 1.76
C THR A 324 14.70 -1.56 2.47
N ALA A 325 13.38 -1.56 2.29
CA ALA A 325 12.50 -2.56 2.88
C ALA A 325 12.76 -3.97 2.31
N ASN A 326 12.94 -4.95 3.19
CA ASN A 326 13.26 -6.33 2.81
C ASN A 326 12.14 -7.04 2.03
N VAL A 327 10.90 -6.54 2.06
CA VAL A 327 9.75 -7.20 1.41
C VAL A 327 9.35 -6.57 0.08
N GLY A 328 10.08 -5.54 -0.38
CA GLY A 328 9.62 -4.63 -1.44
C GLY A 328 8.96 -3.37 -0.88
N ALA A 329 8.37 -2.57 -1.76
CA ALA A 329 7.74 -1.31 -1.40
C ALA A 329 6.63 -1.50 -0.34
N SER A 330 6.93 -1.19 0.93
CA SER A 330 5.98 -1.32 2.03
C SER A 330 6.11 -0.17 3.02
N HIS A 331 5.00 0.55 3.23
CA HIS A 331 4.93 1.67 4.17
C HIS A 331 4.88 1.21 5.63
N MET A 332 4.72 -0.10 5.85
CA MET A 332 4.67 -0.72 7.18
C MET A 332 6.06 -1.05 7.73
N ARG A 333 7.13 -0.81 6.96
CA ARG A 333 8.50 -1.22 7.31
C ARG A 333 9.38 -0.09 7.83
N ALA A 334 8.94 1.15 7.72
CA ALA A 334 9.65 2.32 8.22
C ALA A 334 8.70 3.51 8.33
N GLY A 335 9.03 4.45 9.21
CA GLY A 335 8.36 5.74 9.29
C GLY A 335 9.22 6.76 10.03
N TYR A 336 9.04 8.03 9.67
CA TYR A 336 9.73 9.18 10.29
C TYR A 336 8.85 9.80 11.38
N LYS A 337 9.47 10.26 12.48
CA LYS A 337 8.83 10.85 13.66
C LYS A 337 8.20 12.20 13.31
N GLU A 338 8.94 13.07 12.64
CA GLU A 338 8.49 14.41 12.24
C GLU A 338 8.14 14.51 10.74
N PRO A 339 7.31 15.50 10.34
CA PRO A 339 7.13 15.83 8.93
C PRO A 339 8.47 16.20 8.29
N THR A 340 8.86 15.45 7.26
CA THR A 340 10.16 15.63 6.59
C THR A 340 10.12 16.61 5.42
N GLY A 341 8.93 17.09 5.04
CA GLY A 341 8.70 17.99 3.92
C GLY A 341 8.72 17.29 2.55
N LEU A 342 8.68 18.08 1.47
CA LEU A 342 8.84 17.61 0.10
C LEU A 342 10.29 17.16 -0.17
N PRO A 343 10.54 16.27 -1.13
CA PRO A 343 11.88 15.80 -1.49
C PRO A 343 12.68 16.83 -2.32
N ASN A 344 12.71 18.09 -1.88
CA ASN A 344 13.47 19.18 -2.50
C ASN A 344 14.82 19.47 -1.81
N ALA A 345 15.18 18.63 -0.85
CA ALA A 345 16.47 18.60 -0.17
C ALA A 345 16.87 17.15 0.08
N SER A 346 18.17 16.90 0.21
CA SER A 346 18.72 15.57 0.46
C SER A 346 18.08 14.93 1.69
N ALA A 347 17.92 13.61 1.67
CA ALA A 347 17.43 12.82 2.80
C ALA A 347 18.56 12.10 3.57
N VAL A 348 19.83 12.38 3.26
CA VAL A 348 21.00 11.72 3.88
C VAL A 348 20.98 11.83 5.42
N ASP A 349 20.50 12.96 5.95
CA ASP A 349 20.33 13.23 7.39
C ASP A 349 19.33 12.29 8.08
N LEU A 350 18.43 11.66 7.33
CA LEU A 350 17.35 10.82 7.86
C LEU A 350 17.71 9.33 7.98
N MET A 351 18.92 8.92 7.57
CA MET A 351 19.26 7.50 7.44
C MET A 351 19.40 6.78 8.79
N GLU A 352 19.85 7.49 9.83
CA GLU A 352 19.94 6.94 11.19
C GLU A 352 18.54 6.65 11.76
N GLU A 353 17.65 7.64 11.69
CA GLU A 353 16.25 7.50 12.10
C GLU A 353 15.52 6.41 11.31
N LEU A 354 15.79 6.29 10.01
CA LEU A 354 15.24 5.23 9.17
C LEU A 354 15.62 3.84 9.70
N ILE A 355 16.89 3.63 10.05
CA ILE A 355 17.39 2.35 10.57
C ILE A 355 16.78 2.05 11.95
N GLU A 356 16.72 3.04 12.83
CA GLU A 356 16.07 2.92 14.14
C GLU A 356 14.60 2.50 13.97
N SER A 357 13.88 3.19 13.09
CA SER A 357 12.47 2.91 12.80
C SER A 357 12.24 1.50 12.27
N GLN A 358 13.08 1.05 11.33
CA GLN A 358 13.04 -0.31 10.78
C GLN A 358 13.25 -1.38 11.87
N ASN A 359 14.21 -1.17 12.75
CA ASN A 359 14.50 -2.12 13.84
C ASN A 359 13.37 -2.13 14.90
N SER A 360 12.85 -0.96 15.30
CA SER A 360 11.71 -0.86 16.22
C SER A 360 10.45 -1.55 15.66
N ILE A 361 10.20 -1.42 14.36
CA ILE A 361 9.10 -2.12 13.68
C ILE A 361 9.30 -3.64 13.70
N VAL A 362 10.53 -4.14 13.50
CA VAL A 362 10.82 -5.58 13.61
C VAL A 362 10.49 -6.10 15.01
N ILE A 363 10.80 -5.35 16.07
CA ILE A 363 10.44 -5.74 17.45
C ILE A 363 8.91 -5.85 17.57
N ARG A 364 8.18 -4.83 17.12
CA ARG A 364 6.71 -4.78 17.15
C ARG A 364 6.09 -5.97 16.40
N ASP A 365 6.57 -6.25 15.21
CA ASP A 365 6.06 -7.34 14.37
C ASP A 365 6.38 -8.71 14.96
N SER A 366 7.57 -8.89 15.54
CA SER A 366 7.95 -10.12 16.25
C SER A 366 7.10 -10.37 17.49
N MET A 367 6.59 -9.31 18.14
CA MET A 367 5.61 -9.40 19.22
C MET A 367 4.15 -9.51 18.73
N ILE A 368 3.93 -9.44 17.40
CA ILE A 368 2.61 -9.51 16.75
C ILE A 368 1.69 -8.39 17.27
N LEU A 369 2.25 -7.19 17.46
CA LEU A 369 1.51 -6.03 17.91
C LEU A 369 1.04 -5.19 16.73
N CYS A 370 -0.22 -4.76 16.75
CA CYS A 370 -0.79 -3.92 15.71
C CYS A 370 0.01 -2.62 15.52
N ALA A 371 0.27 -2.25 14.26
CA ALA A 371 0.96 -1.01 13.91
C ALA A 371 0.20 0.25 14.36
N PHE A 372 -1.14 0.23 14.30
CA PHE A 372 -1.96 1.35 14.77
C PHE A 372 -1.95 1.54 16.29
N ALA A 373 -1.49 0.53 17.04
CA ALA A 373 -1.28 0.64 18.48
C ALA A 373 0.07 1.30 18.83
N LYS A 374 0.88 1.75 17.86
CA LYS A 374 2.22 2.30 18.11
C LYS A 374 2.22 3.43 19.13
N GLY A 375 1.35 4.42 18.97
CA GLY A 375 1.25 5.55 19.92
C GLY A 375 0.79 5.14 21.31
N ALA A 376 0.06 4.02 21.44
CA ALA A 376 -0.38 3.50 22.73
C ALA A 376 0.53 2.42 23.31
N THR A 377 1.53 1.99 22.55
CA THR A 377 2.49 0.96 22.96
C THR A 377 3.89 1.47 22.62
N PRO A 378 4.36 2.51 23.34
CA PRO A 378 5.71 3.02 23.19
C PRO A 378 6.74 1.95 23.57
N ASP A 379 8.00 2.21 23.26
CA ASP A 379 9.09 1.25 23.37
C ASP A 379 9.23 0.67 24.78
N GLU A 380 9.09 1.50 25.82
CA GLU A 380 9.07 1.08 27.24
C GLU A 380 7.96 0.06 27.56
N VAL A 381 6.76 0.24 27.03
CA VAL A 381 5.63 -0.68 27.24
C VAL A 381 5.87 -2.00 26.50
N MET A 382 6.48 -1.96 25.31
CA MET A 382 6.86 -3.17 24.58
C MET A 382 7.96 -3.93 25.32
N LEU A 383 8.96 -3.23 25.87
CA LEU A 383 10.05 -3.82 26.65
C LEU A 383 9.53 -4.49 27.92
N ASP A 384 8.69 -3.79 28.70
CA ASP A 384 8.06 -4.34 29.91
C ASP A 384 7.24 -5.59 29.59
N ALA A 385 6.47 -5.55 28.49
CA ALA A 385 5.70 -6.70 28.04
C ALA A 385 6.60 -7.86 27.60
N TRP A 386 7.69 -7.60 26.87
CA TRP A 386 8.66 -8.63 26.45
C TRP A 386 9.27 -9.35 27.65
N ASN A 387 9.85 -8.61 28.60
CA ASN A 387 10.48 -9.19 29.80
C ASN A 387 9.45 -9.92 30.67
N ALA A 388 8.23 -9.38 30.80
CA ALA A 388 7.16 -10.05 31.55
C ALA A 388 6.66 -11.35 30.90
N ILE A 389 6.64 -11.42 29.57
CA ILE A 389 6.24 -12.63 28.82
C ILE A 389 7.34 -13.68 28.91
N THR A 390 8.57 -13.29 28.58
CA THR A 390 9.68 -14.22 28.31
C THR A 390 10.51 -14.57 29.55
N GLY A 391 10.54 -13.68 30.55
CA GLY A 391 11.46 -13.78 31.69
C GLY A 391 12.89 -13.39 31.35
N ASP A 392 13.09 -12.81 30.17
CA ASP A 392 14.33 -12.17 29.77
C ASP A 392 14.57 -10.91 30.62
N ASP A 393 15.82 -10.49 30.70
CA ASP A 393 16.24 -9.23 31.33
C ASP A 393 16.83 -8.30 30.26
N ALA A 394 16.10 -8.16 29.16
CA ALA A 394 16.56 -7.37 28.02
C ALA A 394 16.41 -5.87 28.30
N SER A 395 17.37 -5.10 27.78
CA SER A 395 17.20 -3.67 27.53
C SER A 395 16.56 -3.42 26.15
N TRP A 396 16.12 -2.19 25.88
CA TRP A 396 15.64 -1.84 24.54
C TRP A 396 16.74 -1.98 23.48
N ASP A 397 17.98 -1.63 23.83
CA ASP A 397 19.13 -1.76 22.95
C ASP A 397 19.42 -3.22 22.59
N ASP A 398 19.24 -4.15 23.54
CA ASP A 398 19.33 -5.60 23.24
C ASP A 398 18.29 -6.03 22.22
N LEU A 399 17.04 -5.56 22.36
CA LEU A 399 15.97 -5.86 21.39
C LEU A 399 16.27 -5.24 20.02
N MET A 400 16.80 -4.00 19.99
CA MET A 400 17.18 -3.31 18.75
C MET A 400 18.33 -4.02 18.03
N GLN A 401 19.32 -4.54 18.76
CA GLN A 401 20.40 -5.35 18.20
C GLN A 401 19.86 -6.66 17.61
N ARG A 402 18.99 -7.38 18.35
CA ARG A 402 18.34 -8.61 17.85
C ARG A 402 17.51 -8.33 16.59
N ALA A 403 16.76 -7.22 16.57
CA ALA A 403 16.00 -6.78 15.41
C ALA A 403 16.89 -6.43 14.20
N SER A 404 18.03 -5.77 14.44
CA SER A 404 19.03 -5.50 13.39
C SER A 404 19.58 -6.79 12.78
N LEU A 405 19.86 -7.80 13.60
CA LEU A 405 20.29 -9.13 13.11
C LEU A 405 19.19 -9.81 12.28
N GLN A 406 17.92 -9.73 12.70
CA GLN A 406 16.80 -10.26 11.93
C GLN A 406 16.62 -9.54 10.59
N TRP A 407 16.78 -8.20 10.57
CA TRP A 407 16.77 -7.41 9.34
C TRP A 407 17.89 -7.81 8.39
N ASN A 408 19.10 -8.01 8.91
CA ASN A 408 20.26 -8.46 8.13
C ASN A 408 20.09 -9.89 7.61
N LEU A 409 19.46 -10.79 8.37
CA LEU A 409 19.17 -12.15 7.94
C LEU A 409 18.19 -12.16 6.75
N ALA A 410 17.11 -11.39 6.83
CA ALA A 410 16.18 -11.22 5.72
C ALA A 410 16.88 -10.61 4.49
N ARG A 411 17.75 -9.62 4.69
CA ARG A 411 18.57 -9.04 3.63
C ARG A 411 19.50 -10.08 2.98
N LYS A 412 20.17 -10.90 3.78
CA LYS A 412 21.07 -11.96 3.27
C LYS A 412 20.33 -12.95 2.38
N TRP A 413 19.13 -13.37 2.78
CA TRP A 413 18.27 -14.22 1.96
C TRP A 413 17.92 -13.53 0.63
N ASN A 414 17.54 -12.25 0.67
CA ASN A 414 17.23 -11.47 -0.53
C ASN A 414 18.42 -11.38 -1.49
N VAL A 415 19.61 -11.03 -0.99
CA VAL A 415 20.83 -10.94 -1.81
C VAL A 415 21.14 -12.29 -2.47
N GLU A 416 21.04 -13.39 -1.70
CA GLU A 416 21.25 -14.73 -2.25
C GLU A 416 20.24 -15.04 -3.35
N HIS A 417 18.96 -14.70 -3.15
CA HIS A 417 17.94 -14.88 -4.17
C HIS A 417 18.21 -14.04 -5.42
N TRP A 418 18.50 -12.74 -5.27
CA TRP A 418 18.75 -11.83 -6.40
C TRP A 418 19.96 -12.27 -7.24
N ARG A 419 21.05 -12.70 -6.61
CA ARG A 419 22.21 -13.24 -7.33
C ARG A 419 21.87 -14.48 -8.16
N ARG A 420 20.98 -15.36 -7.67
CA ARG A 420 20.53 -16.54 -8.43
C ARG A 420 19.72 -16.17 -9.66
N ILE A 421 19.01 -15.04 -9.65
CA ILE A 421 18.24 -14.53 -10.79
C ILE A 421 19.00 -13.44 -11.58
N GLY A 422 20.30 -13.24 -11.30
CA GLY A 422 21.15 -12.29 -12.04
C GLY A 422 20.90 -10.81 -11.73
N VAL A 423 20.34 -10.49 -10.56
CA VAL A 423 20.07 -9.12 -10.12
C VAL A 423 21.05 -8.73 -9.02
N GLU A 424 21.72 -7.59 -9.19
CA GLU A 424 22.61 -7.04 -8.16
C GLU A 424 21.79 -6.37 -7.03
N PRO A 425 22.21 -6.49 -5.74
CA PRO A 425 21.40 -5.98 -4.63
C PRO A 425 21.13 -4.48 -4.69
N MET A 426 22.12 -3.69 -5.11
CA MET A 426 21.95 -2.25 -5.28
C MET A 426 20.93 -1.89 -6.38
N VAL A 427 20.82 -2.72 -7.43
CA VAL A 427 19.80 -2.54 -8.49
C VAL A 427 18.42 -2.91 -7.97
N ALA A 428 18.30 -3.99 -7.19
CA ALA A 428 17.06 -4.39 -6.54
C ALA A 428 16.54 -3.35 -5.52
N ASP A 429 17.43 -2.51 -4.98
CA ASP A 429 17.05 -1.43 -4.08
C ASP A 429 16.50 -0.19 -4.78
N LEU A 430 16.48 -0.11 -6.11
CA LEU A 430 15.95 1.05 -6.80
C LEU A 430 14.41 1.04 -6.82
N LEU A 431 13.80 2.22 -6.70
CA LEU A 431 12.42 2.42 -7.12
C LEU A 431 12.30 2.29 -8.64
N SER A 432 11.08 2.05 -9.11
CA SER A 432 10.75 2.11 -10.53
C SER A 432 11.06 3.47 -11.15
N TRP A 433 11.18 3.50 -12.46
CA TRP A 433 11.56 4.69 -13.21
C TRP A 433 10.60 5.86 -12.95
N ARG A 434 9.28 5.62 -12.96
CA ARG A 434 8.24 6.63 -12.71
C ARG A 434 8.52 7.45 -11.46
N LEU A 435 8.78 6.76 -10.35
CA LEU A 435 8.96 7.39 -9.04
C LEU A 435 10.26 8.21 -8.95
N ARG A 436 11.28 7.84 -9.74
CA ARG A 436 12.60 8.47 -9.73
C ARG A 436 12.75 9.59 -10.77
N LYS A 437 12.00 9.51 -11.87
CA LYS A 437 12.28 10.28 -13.10
C LYS A 437 11.07 11.01 -13.68
N GLU A 438 9.85 10.60 -13.34
CA GLU A 438 8.63 11.28 -13.81
C GLU A 438 8.17 12.31 -12.75
N PRO A 439 8.32 13.62 -13.03
CA PRO A 439 7.94 14.65 -12.09
C PRO A 439 6.42 14.73 -11.94
N ILE A 440 5.95 15.05 -10.73
CA ILE A 440 4.52 15.27 -10.49
C ILE A 440 4.01 16.46 -11.32
N PRO A 441 2.89 16.33 -12.04
CA PRO A 441 2.42 17.37 -12.96
C PRO A 441 1.80 18.59 -12.25
N ALA A 442 1.21 18.42 -11.06
CA ALA A 442 0.46 19.49 -10.41
C ALA A 442 0.36 19.35 -8.88
N GLY A 443 -0.04 20.42 -8.20
CA GLY A 443 -0.24 20.47 -6.75
C GLY A 443 0.99 20.85 -5.95
N VAL A 444 0.92 20.62 -4.63
CA VAL A 444 2.00 20.97 -3.69
C VAL A 444 3.31 20.26 -4.00
N ALA A 445 3.26 19.07 -4.59
CA ALA A 445 4.42 18.28 -4.99
C ALA A 445 4.81 18.48 -6.47
N ALA A 446 4.23 19.45 -7.19
CA ALA A 446 4.52 19.67 -8.61
C ALA A 446 6.03 19.80 -8.88
N GLY A 447 6.52 19.11 -9.91
CA GLY A 447 7.93 19.06 -10.26
C GLY A 447 8.77 18.06 -9.45
N MET A 448 8.24 17.51 -8.36
CA MET A 448 9.01 16.60 -7.51
C MET A 448 9.17 15.22 -8.16
N VAL A 449 10.35 14.64 -7.97
CA VAL A 449 10.60 13.20 -8.03
C VAL A 449 11.08 12.74 -6.64
N SER A 450 11.43 11.45 -6.48
CA SER A 450 11.74 10.86 -5.17
C SER A 450 13.05 11.37 -4.51
N PHE A 451 13.96 11.96 -5.28
CA PHE A 451 15.27 12.45 -4.84
C PHE A 451 15.58 13.79 -5.48
N VAL A 452 16.55 14.52 -4.91
CA VAL A 452 17.00 15.79 -5.50
C VAL A 452 17.63 15.52 -6.87
N ASP A 453 18.48 14.52 -6.98
CA ASP A 453 19.08 14.05 -8.23
C ASP A 453 19.66 12.64 -8.05
N ASP A 454 20.37 12.13 -9.06
CA ASP A 454 20.98 10.80 -9.03
C ASP A 454 22.17 10.69 -8.07
N ASP A 455 22.83 11.80 -7.74
CA ASP A 455 23.94 11.81 -6.80
C ASP A 455 23.44 11.87 -5.36
N ASP A 456 22.32 12.56 -5.09
CA ASP A 456 21.58 12.50 -3.84
C ASP A 456 21.04 11.08 -3.55
N GLU A 457 20.45 10.42 -4.55
CA GLU A 457 19.99 9.03 -4.42
C GLU A 457 21.16 8.11 -4.00
N LYS A 458 22.30 8.20 -4.70
CA LYS A 458 23.51 7.42 -4.38
C LYS A 458 24.04 7.75 -2.99
N ALA A 459 24.06 9.03 -2.60
CA ALA A 459 24.55 9.47 -1.29
C ALA A 459 23.67 8.92 -0.16
N CYS A 460 22.34 8.97 -0.31
CA CYS A 460 21.40 8.39 0.64
C CYS A 460 21.62 6.88 0.79
N MET A 461 21.74 6.15 -0.33
CA MET A 461 22.01 4.70 -0.33
C MET A 461 23.35 4.36 0.32
N ALA A 462 24.42 5.08 -0.03
CA ALA A 462 25.74 4.87 0.54
C ALA A 462 25.76 5.10 2.06
N LYS A 463 25.10 6.18 2.53
CA LYS A 463 24.96 6.46 3.97
C LYS A 463 24.17 5.36 4.68
N TYR A 464 23.07 4.89 4.09
CA TYR A 464 22.26 3.81 4.65
C TYR A 464 23.08 2.52 4.79
N TYR A 465 23.78 2.08 3.73
CA TYR A 465 24.62 0.88 3.77
C TYR A 465 25.74 1.00 4.80
N ALA A 466 26.43 2.15 4.85
CA ALA A 466 27.49 2.39 5.82
C ALA A 466 26.97 2.30 7.27
N LEU A 467 25.82 2.91 7.58
CA LEU A 467 25.21 2.85 8.91
C LEU A 467 24.71 1.44 9.27
N ARG A 468 24.27 0.64 8.29
CA ARG A 468 23.92 -0.77 8.48
C ARG A 468 25.15 -1.69 8.66
N GLY A 469 26.36 -1.20 8.40
CA GLY A 469 27.57 -2.00 8.35
C GLY A 469 27.68 -2.89 7.11
N TRP A 470 26.92 -2.58 6.05
CA TRP A 470 26.89 -3.34 4.81
C TRP A 470 27.98 -2.85 3.86
N LYS A 471 28.39 -3.71 2.93
CA LYS A 471 29.29 -3.36 1.84
C LYS A 471 28.63 -2.36 0.87
N PRO A 472 29.41 -1.61 0.08
CA PRO A 472 28.86 -0.66 -0.90
C PRO A 472 27.93 -1.27 -1.97
N ASP A 473 28.03 -2.58 -2.21
CA ASP A 473 27.13 -3.33 -3.11
C ASP A 473 25.78 -3.69 -2.46
N GLY A 474 25.57 -3.31 -1.18
CA GLY A 474 24.37 -3.59 -0.41
C GLY A 474 24.32 -4.97 0.23
N THR A 475 25.44 -5.70 0.35
CA THR A 475 25.53 -6.94 1.13
C THR A 475 25.83 -6.72 2.62
N PRO A 476 25.09 -7.38 3.54
CA PRO A 476 25.43 -7.43 4.96
C PRO A 476 26.79 -8.04 5.29
#